data_AF-A0A430HNW0-F1
#
_entry.id   AF-A0A430HNW0-F1
#
_cell.length_a   1.000
_cell.length_b   1.000
_cell.length_c   1.000
_cell.angle_alpha   90.00
_cell.angle_beta   90.00
_cell.angle_gamma   90.00
#
_symmetry.space_group_name_H-M   'P 1'
#
loop_
_entity.id
_entity.type
_entity.pdbx_description
1 polymer ?
#
loop_
_entity_poly.entity_id
_entity_poly.type
_entity_poly.pdbx_seq_one_letter_code
_entity_poly.pdbx_strand_id
1 'polypeptide(L)'
;MGQPAARETDDVAHKKAAGPIVKGMPTVLIGALPAARLGDPVQHASGTETIVEGEASVLIGGKPAARMADKVACGGIIVGGCTTVHIGRDKDEACLLEAAEMGAMVVEPGS
;
A
#
# COMPACT_ATOMS: atom_id res chain seq x y z
N MET A 1 -8.32 -4.16 9.94
CA MET A 1 -8.81 -4.17 8.55
C MET A 1 -7.60 -4.16 7.61
N GLY A 2 -7.77 -4.44 6.31
CA GLY A 2 -6.71 -4.16 5.32
C GLY A 2 -6.24 -2.70 5.37
N GLN A 3 -5.15 -2.35 4.68
CA GLN A 3 -4.62 -0.98 4.73
C GLN A 3 -5.32 -0.07 3.73
N PRO A 4 -5.50 1.23 4.02
CA PRO A 4 -6.05 2.20 3.07
C PRO A 4 -5.34 2.14 1.73
N ALA A 5 -6.10 2.05 0.64
CA ALA A 5 -5.55 1.95 -0.71
C ALA A 5 -4.88 3.25 -1.14
N ALA A 6 -3.66 3.15 -1.69
CA ALA A 6 -2.93 4.31 -2.20
C ALA A 6 -3.38 4.67 -3.62
N ARG A 7 -3.31 5.95 -3.94
CA ARG A 7 -3.80 6.57 -5.18
C ARG A 7 -2.80 7.58 -5.68
N GLU A 8 -2.96 7.98 -6.93
CA GLU A 8 -2.33 9.19 -7.44
C GLU A 8 -2.62 10.37 -6.50
N THR A 9 -1.64 11.24 -6.31
CA THR A 9 -1.63 12.38 -5.36
C THR A 9 -1.56 12.05 -3.87
N ASP A 10 -1.65 10.78 -3.46
CA ASP A 10 -1.44 10.43 -2.05
C ASP A 10 0.03 10.70 -1.65
N ASP A 11 0.21 11.23 -0.44
CA ASP A 11 1.51 11.66 0.07
C ASP A 11 2.40 10.47 0.47
N VAL A 12 3.70 10.60 0.18
CA VAL A 12 4.78 9.74 0.65
C VAL A 12 5.67 10.54 1.59
N ALA A 13 5.96 9.99 2.77
CA ALA A 13 6.83 10.61 3.77
C ALA A 13 8.13 9.83 3.95
N HIS A 14 9.23 10.55 4.11
CA HIS A 14 10.49 9.99 4.57
C HIS A 14 11.24 10.98 5.49
N LYS A 15 12.38 10.57 6.04
CA LYS A 15 13.14 11.40 7.02
C LYS A 15 13.59 12.77 6.51
N LYS A 16 13.68 13.00 5.20
CA LYS A 16 14.33 14.18 4.60
C LYS A 16 13.50 14.92 3.54
N ALA A 17 12.39 14.36 3.09
CA ALA A 17 11.46 15.00 2.16
C ALA A 17 10.10 14.30 2.22
N ALA A 18 9.15 14.87 1.49
CA ALA A 18 7.85 14.30 1.22
C ALA A 18 7.51 14.57 -0.25
N GLY A 19 6.62 13.78 -0.81
CA GLY A 19 6.05 14.11 -2.10
C GLY A 19 5.00 13.11 -2.59
N PRO A 20 4.26 13.48 -3.65
CA PRO A 20 3.09 12.73 -4.07
C PRO A 20 3.43 11.57 -4.99
N ILE A 21 2.56 10.58 -5.01
CA ILE A 21 2.48 9.60 -6.09
C ILE A 21 2.04 10.32 -7.37
N VAL A 22 2.86 10.24 -8.42
CA VAL A 22 2.71 11.08 -9.63
C VAL A 22 1.81 10.46 -10.67
N LYS A 23 1.71 9.13 -10.67
CA LYS A 23 0.97 8.40 -11.69
C LYS A 23 0.42 7.10 -11.13
N GLY A 24 -0.88 6.90 -11.23
CA GLY A 24 -1.52 5.61 -10.98
C GLY A 24 -1.94 4.88 -12.26
N MET A 25 -2.77 3.85 -12.11
CA MET A 25 -3.47 3.18 -13.21
C MET A 25 -4.75 3.93 -13.56
N PRO A 26 -4.85 4.58 -14.74
CA PRO A 26 -5.99 5.46 -15.04
C PRO A 26 -7.33 4.73 -15.23
N THR A 27 -7.30 3.42 -15.49
CA THR A 27 -8.52 2.62 -15.72
C THR A 27 -9.13 2.07 -14.44
N VAL A 28 -8.42 2.13 -13.31
CA VAL A 28 -8.89 1.63 -12.02
C VAL A 28 -8.87 2.79 -11.04
N LEU A 29 -10.05 3.25 -10.66
CA LEU A 29 -10.22 4.42 -9.82
C LEU A 29 -10.59 4.01 -8.40
N ILE A 30 -9.91 4.59 -7.41
CA ILE A 30 -10.19 4.43 -6.00
C ILE A 30 -10.49 5.83 -5.46
N GLY A 31 -11.69 6.04 -4.92
CA GLY A 31 -12.11 7.38 -4.47
C GLY A 31 -11.99 8.45 -5.57
N ALA A 32 -12.34 8.09 -6.80
CA ALA A 32 -12.25 8.93 -8.01
C ALA A 32 -10.83 9.32 -8.49
N LEU A 33 -9.77 8.74 -7.91
CA LEU A 33 -8.39 8.94 -8.36
C LEU A 33 -7.77 7.64 -8.87
N PRO A 34 -6.83 7.68 -9.84
CA PRO A 34 -6.13 6.50 -10.32
C PRO A 34 -5.43 5.73 -9.19
N ALA A 35 -5.61 4.41 -9.16
CA ALA A 35 -5.02 3.54 -8.13
C ALA A 35 -3.51 3.42 -8.29
N ALA A 36 -2.76 3.54 -7.20
CA ALA A 36 -1.31 3.37 -7.20
C ALA A 36 -0.91 1.89 -7.07
N ARG A 37 0.26 1.55 -7.59
CA ARG A 37 0.76 0.17 -7.68
C ARG A 37 2.26 0.10 -7.48
N LEU A 38 2.75 -1.12 -7.29
CA LEU A 38 4.18 -1.41 -7.33
C LEU A 38 4.81 -0.90 -8.64
N GLY A 39 5.89 -0.15 -8.49
CA GLY A 39 6.65 0.46 -9.57
C GLY A 39 6.06 1.75 -10.13
N ASP A 40 4.94 2.25 -9.60
CA ASP A 40 4.44 3.58 -9.96
C ASP A 40 5.36 4.68 -9.37
N PRO A 41 5.53 5.81 -10.08
CA PRO A 41 6.50 6.84 -9.72
C PRO A 41 6.00 7.77 -8.60
N VAL A 42 6.94 8.17 -7.76
CA VAL A 42 6.76 9.15 -6.67
C VAL A 42 7.72 10.31 -6.90
N GLN A 43 7.21 11.54 -6.82
CA GLN A 43 8.06 12.72 -7.01
C GLN A 43 8.57 13.18 -5.65
N HIS A 44 9.90 13.27 -5.51
CA HIS A 44 10.56 13.93 -4.38
C HIS A 44 11.27 15.20 -4.84
N ALA A 45 11.71 16.01 -3.87
CA ALA A 45 12.51 17.21 -4.15
C ALA A 45 13.87 16.87 -4.81
N SER A 46 14.45 15.70 -4.51
CA SER A 46 15.74 15.25 -5.03
C SER A 46 15.66 14.42 -6.33
N GLY A 47 14.46 14.10 -6.82
CA GLY A 47 14.27 13.27 -8.01
C GLY A 47 12.98 12.48 -8.01
N THR A 48 12.83 11.59 -8.99
CA THR A 48 11.70 10.66 -9.09
C THR A 48 12.13 9.29 -8.58
N GLU A 49 11.29 8.70 -7.75
CA GLU A 49 11.48 7.36 -7.18
C GLU A 49 10.30 6.45 -7.52
N THR A 50 10.37 5.21 -7.06
CA THR A 50 9.35 4.19 -7.34
C THR A 50 8.85 3.55 -6.05
N ILE A 51 7.58 3.17 -6.06
CA ILE A 51 7.00 2.29 -5.05
C ILE A 51 7.61 0.90 -5.22
N VAL A 52 8.13 0.31 -4.14
CA VAL A 52 8.84 -0.99 -4.16
C VAL A 52 8.09 -2.09 -3.42
N GLU A 53 7.03 -1.75 -2.70
CA GLU A 53 6.18 -2.68 -1.97
C GLU A 53 4.72 -2.52 -2.38
N GLY A 54 3.93 -3.59 -2.27
CA GLY A 54 2.52 -3.62 -2.61
C GLY A 54 1.88 -4.95 -2.20
N GLU A 55 0.56 -4.99 -2.14
CA GLU A 55 -0.19 -6.20 -1.82
C GLU A 55 -0.25 -7.16 -3.02
N ALA A 56 0.46 -8.28 -2.92
CA ALA A 56 0.56 -9.26 -4.00
C ALA A 56 -0.76 -10.00 -4.29
N SER A 57 -1.67 -10.10 -3.32
CA SER A 57 -2.98 -10.74 -3.52
C SER A 57 -3.96 -9.89 -4.33
N VAL A 58 -3.71 -8.58 -4.45
CA VAL A 58 -4.57 -7.65 -5.18
C VAL A 58 -3.79 -7.03 -6.34
N LEU A 59 -4.13 -7.43 -7.56
CA LEU A 59 -3.45 -6.97 -8.76
C LEU A 59 -4.26 -5.91 -9.51
N ILE A 60 -3.65 -4.75 -9.75
CA ILE A 60 -4.24 -3.66 -10.53
C ILE A 60 -3.43 -3.52 -11.82
N GLY A 61 -4.06 -3.80 -12.97
CA GLY A 61 -3.35 -3.80 -14.26
C GLY A 61 -2.15 -4.76 -14.28
N GLY A 62 -2.25 -5.89 -13.58
CA GLY A 62 -1.21 -6.92 -13.52
C GLY A 62 -0.07 -6.67 -12.53
N LYS A 63 -0.11 -5.58 -11.75
CA LYS A 63 0.90 -5.28 -10.72
C LYS A 63 0.27 -5.24 -9.32
N PRO A 64 1.01 -5.61 -8.26
CA PRO A 64 0.55 -5.48 -6.88
C PRO A 64 0.05 -4.08 -6.56
N ALA A 65 -1.10 -3.99 -5.88
CA ALA A 65 -1.71 -2.73 -5.48
C ALA A 65 -0.95 -2.07 -4.32
N ALA A 66 -0.72 -0.76 -4.40
CA ALA A 66 -0.04 -0.01 -3.33
C ALA A 66 -1.05 0.47 -2.28
N ARG A 67 -0.58 0.62 -1.05
CA ARG A 67 -1.36 0.94 0.14
C ARG A 67 -0.58 1.87 1.07
N MET A 68 -1.29 2.48 2.00
CA MET A 68 -0.68 3.19 3.11
C MET A 68 0.31 2.26 3.84
N ALA A 69 1.48 2.80 4.17
CA ALA A 69 2.64 2.13 4.77
C ALA A 69 3.51 1.26 3.82
N ASP A 70 3.15 1.09 2.55
CA ASP A 70 4.05 0.44 1.59
C ASP A 70 5.30 1.32 1.33
N LYS A 71 6.44 0.66 1.09
CA LYS A 71 7.74 1.32 0.93
C LYS A 71 7.98 1.87 -0.48
N VAL A 72 8.77 2.94 -0.52
CA VAL A 72 9.38 3.48 -1.75
C VAL A 72 10.89 3.24 -1.76
N ALA A 73 11.52 3.38 -2.93
CA ALA A 73 12.92 3.02 -3.16
C ALA A 73 13.93 3.71 -2.21
N CYS A 74 13.72 4.95 -1.77
CA CYS A 74 14.59 5.59 -0.76
C CYS A 74 14.39 5.11 0.68
N GLY A 75 13.46 4.18 0.93
CA GLY A 75 13.05 3.76 2.27
C GLY A 75 12.02 4.68 2.93
N GLY A 76 11.40 5.59 2.18
CA GLY A 76 10.17 6.26 2.60
C GLY A 76 8.96 5.33 2.63
N ILE A 77 7.85 5.84 3.15
CA ILE A 77 6.58 5.11 3.22
C ILE A 77 5.43 5.96 2.70
N ILE A 78 4.43 5.32 2.08
CA ILE A 78 3.18 5.98 1.71
C ILE A 78 2.41 6.32 2.99
N VAL A 79 2.04 7.59 3.17
CA VAL A 79 1.27 8.05 4.35
C VAL A 79 -0.17 8.45 3.99
N GLY A 80 -0.42 8.78 2.72
CA GLY A 80 -1.76 8.99 2.20
C GLY A 80 -2.47 7.69 1.85
N GLY A 81 -3.80 7.74 1.77
CA GLY A 81 -4.61 6.61 1.35
C GLY A 81 -6.11 6.89 1.40
N CYS A 82 -6.89 6.09 0.69
CA CYS A 82 -8.35 6.17 0.69
C CYS A 82 -8.95 5.48 1.91
N THR A 83 -9.50 6.25 2.85
CA THR A 83 -10.10 5.71 4.09
C THR A 83 -11.39 4.92 3.90
N THR A 84 -11.94 4.89 2.68
CA THR A 84 -13.14 4.12 2.33
C THR A 84 -12.84 2.82 1.59
N VAL A 85 -11.60 2.62 1.14
CA VAL A 85 -11.19 1.44 0.37
C VAL A 85 -9.92 0.86 0.99
N HIS A 86 -10.04 -0.34 1.53
CA HIS A 86 -8.95 -1.03 2.21
C HIS A 86 -8.50 -2.23 1.36
N ILE A 87 -7.19 -2.36 1.13
CA ILE A 87 -6.60 -3.41 0.30
C ILE A 87 -5.75 -4.35 1.15
N GLY A 88 -5.87 -5.63 0.84
CA GLY A 88 -5.12 -6.71 1.49
C GLY A 88 -5.71 -7.16 2.81
N ARG A 89 -4.91 -7.98 3.50
CA ARG A 89 -5.34 -8.79 4.62
C ARG A 89 -5.25 -8.02 5.93
N ASP A 90 -6.14 -8.35 6.86
CA ASP A 90 -6.09 -7.82 8.20
C ASP A 90 -4.90 -8.39 8.98
N LYS A 91 -4.43 -7.71 10.04
CA LYS A 91 -3.52 -8.32 11.02
C LYS A 91 -4.15 -9.57 11.62
N ASP A 92 -5.46 -9.54 11.79
CA ASP A 92 -6.23 -10.66 12.30
C ASP A 92 -6.22 -11.85 11.33
N GLU A 93 -6.22 -11.59 10.02
CA GLU A 93 -6.12 -12.65 9.01
C GLU A 93 -4.72 -13.27 8.97
N ALA A 94 -3.66 -12.47 9.10
CA ALA A 94 -2.30 -13.00 9.22
C ALA A 94 -2.15 -13.88 10.48
N CYS A 95 -2.69 -13.41 11.61
CA CYS A 95 -2.72 -14.16 12.87
C CYS A 95 -3.52 -15.46 12.76
N LEU A 96 -4.68 -15.44 12.08
CA LEU A 96 -5.50 -16.63 11.84
C LEU A 96 -4.82 -17.65 10.92
N LEU A 97 -4.06 -17.20 9.93
CA LEU A 97 -3.31 -18.10 9.06
C LEU A 97 -2.15 -18.76 9.81
N GLU A 98 -1.40 -18.00 10.60
CA GLU A 98 -0.37 -18.55 11.49
C GLU A 98 -0.99 -19.52 12.52
N ALA A 99 -2.15 -19.18 13.09
CA ALA A 99 -2.91 -20.06 13.97
C ALA A 99 -3.25 -21.39 13.31
N ALA A 100 -3.73 -21.34 12.06
CA ALA A 100 -4.12 -22.50 11.30
C ALA A 100 -2.91 -23.39 10.98
N GLU A 101 -1.76 -22.80 10.65
CA GLU A 101 -0.50 -23.52 10.44
C GLU A 101 0.03 -24.17 11.73
N MET A 102 -0.15 -23.51 12.88
CA MET A 102 0.29 -24.01 14.19
C MET A 102 -0.75 -24.90 14.90
N GLY A 103 -1.95 -25.07 14.33
CA GLY A 103 -3.06 -25.81 14.94
C GLY A 103 -3.60 -25.18 16.23
N ALA A 104 -3.43 -23.87 16.42
CA ALA A 104 -3.87 -23.16 17.61
C ALA A 104 -5.40 -23.00 17.62
N MET A 105 -6.04 -23.38 18.73
CA MET A 105 -7.49 -23.28 18.91
C MET A 105 -7.98 -21.84 19.17
N VAL A 106 -7.11 -20.96 19.67
CA VAL A 106 -7.43 -19.57 20.00
C VAL A 106 -6.25 -18.68 19.61
N VAL A 107 -6.53 -17.54 19.00
CA VAL A 107 -5.54 -16.50 18.72
C VAL A 107 -5.96 -15.14 19.22
N GLU A 108 -4.97 -14.42 19.75
CA GLU A 108 -5.11 -13.03 20.20
C GLU A 108 -4.86 -12.10 18.99
N PRO A 109 -5.84 -11.29 18.56
CA PRO A 109 -5.67 -10.39 17.44
C PRO A 109 -4.62 -9.30 17.73
N GLY A 110 -3.77 -8.98 16.74
CA GLY A 110 -3.00 -7.73 16.72
C GLY A 110 -1.46 -7.79 16.87
N SER A 111 -0.84 -8.97 16.88
CA SER A 111 0.64 -9.10 16.87
C SER A 111 1.28 -8.46 15.64
#